data_AF-A0A353H187-F1
#
_entry.id   AF-A0A353H187-F1
#
_cell.length_a   1.000
_cell.length_b   1.000
_cell.length_c   1.000
_cell.angle_alpha   90.00
_cell.angle_beta   90.00
_cell.angle_gamma   90.00
#
_symmetry.space_group_name_H-M   'P 1'
#
loop_
_entity.id
_entity.type
_entity.pdbx_description
1 polymer ?
#
loop_
_entity_poly.entity_id
_entity_poly.type
_entity_poly.pdbx_seq_one_letter_code
_entity_poly.pdbx_strand_id
1 'polypeptide(L)'
;MRFARSIQHQMYRGLTIQPRDAEAADTPKTVISGLTRSVERRQKRYNREIMSENFKTIQSIIILANPTVPEASEEARKVQQAWQEMSSVTTTLATIDDLQAQQRIAAGEFDLLIALGGDGTMLRAGHLAAPVGLPLLGINLGRFGFLMQLRKDDWRAAIPRLLSGEFKLENRMMLFAELLRGDQVLNSYQVINEVVVCRGQFVRPISIFASVDGYNLASYVADGLIAATPTGSTGYAMAVRGPILPPELRNILVVPVAPHLSMDHAIILPEGATVIFRPETDHQAVMSIDGHDPVVLQDGDRVRVSASEHALKFVIFQDPGYFYRNLSLYREQNPSRNGFK
;
A
#
# COMPACT_ATOMS: atom_id res chain seq x y z
N MET A 1 50.71 13.60 -11.67
CA MET A 1 50.40 14.77 -12.54
C MET A 1 50.97 14.49 -13.92
N ARG A 2 50.11 14.29 -14.94
CA ARG A 2 50.41 13.86 -16.33
C ARG A 2 50.47 12.34 -16.57
N PHE A 3 49.34 11.64 -16.45
CA PHE A 3 49.02 10.44 -17.27
C PHE A 3 47.52 10.08 -17.26
N ALA A 4 46.63 11.05 -17.03
CA ALA A 4 45.16 10.86 -16.95
C ALA A 4 44.41 11.95 -17.72
N ARG A 5 44.85 12.25 -18.96
CA ARG A 5 44.21 13.27 -19.83
C ARG A 5 44.02 12.85 -21.30
N SER A 6 44.17 11.56 -21.66
CA SER A 6 44.05 11.15 -23.08
C SER A 6 42.96 10.12 -23.40
N ILE A 7 42.03 9.82 -22.49
CA ILE A 7 40.84 8.99 -22.80
C ILE A 7 39.56 9.70 -22.32
N GLN A 8 39.45 10.98 -22.65
CA GLN A 8 38.23 11.77 -22.44
C GLN A 8 37.92 12.66 -23.67
N HIS A 9 38.47 12.29 -24.85
CA HIS A 9 38.42 13.10 -26.06
C HIS A 9 37.98 12.33 -27.31
N GLN A 10 37.12 11.31 -27.16
CA GLN A 10 36.62 10.53 -28.29
C GLN A 10 35.16 10.04 -28.20
N MET A 11 34.27 10.73 -27.47
CA MET A 11 32.82 10.44 -27.49
C MET A 11 31.91 11.68 -27.39
N TYR A 12 32.34 12.83 -27.92
CA TYR A 12 31.46 14.00 -28.08
C TYR A 12 31.81 14.78 -29.36
N ARG A 13 31.52 14.18 -30.51
CA ARG A 13 31.39 14.91 -31.79
C ARG A 13 30.31 14.23 -32.63
N GLY A 14 29.16 14.87 -32.71
CA GLY A 14 28.07 14.50 -33.61
C GLY A 14 26.73 14.97 -33.08
N LEU A 15 26.18 16.01 -33.71
CA LEU A 15 24.85 16.64 -33.53
C LEU A 15 24.81 17.88 -32.64
N THR A 16 25.48 18.93 -33.11
CA THR A 16 25.09 20.31 -32.82
C THR A 16 23.90 20.65 -33.72
N ILE A 17 22.69 20.73 -33.17
CA ILE A 17 21.51 21.26 -33.88
C ILE A 17 21.52 22.78 -33.68
N GLN A 18 21.71 23.54 -34.77
CA GLN A 18 21.51 24.99 -34.76
C GLN A 18 20.02 25.33 -34.72
N PRO A 19 19.60 26.43 -34.07
CA PRO A 19 18.21 26.86 -34.11
C PRO A 19 17.93 27.53 -35.45
N ARG A 20 17.29 26.80 -36.37
CA ARG A 20 16.57 27.39 -37.50
C ARG A 20 15.16 26.82 -37.53
N ASP A 21 14.22 27.76 -37.49
CA ASP A 21 12.83 27.66 -37.94
C ASP A 21 11.97 26.60 -37.23
N ALA A 22 11.48 26.98 -36.05
CA ALA A 22 10.34 26.34 -35.41
C ALA A 22 9.05 26.74 -36.16
N GLU A 23 8.79 26.12 -37.30
CA GLU A 23 7.43 26.02 -37.84
C GLU A 23 6.65 24.96 -37.04
N ALA A 24 5.43 25.34 -36.67
CA ALA A 24 4.54 24.59 -35.82
C ALA A 24 4.21 23.19 -36.39
N ALA A 25 4.75 22.14 -35.75
CA ALA A 25 4.26 20.79 -35.93
C ALA A 25 2.89 20.68 -35.24
N ASP A 26 1.83 20.77 -36.05
CA ASP A 26 0.43 20.59 -35.67
C ASP A 26 0.19 19.12 -35.29
N THR A 27 0.33 18.80 -34.00
CA THR A 27 -0.09 17.50 -33.47
C THR A 27 -1.61 17.40 -33.63
N PRO A 28 -2.17 16.45 -34.40
CA PRO A 28 -3.60 16.46 -34.69
C PRO A 28 -4.38 16.32 -33.39
N LYS A 29 -5.13 17.37 -33.02
CA LYS A 29 -6.06 17.41 -31.86
C LYS A 29 -6.97 16.17 -31.80
N THR A 30 -7.19 15.53 -32.93
CA THR A 30 -7.94 14.27 -33.12
C THR A 30 -7.34 13.08 -32.38
N VAL A 31 -6.01 12.92 -32.32
CA VAL A 31 -5.35 11.75 -31.68
C VAL A 31 -5.41 11.85 -30.15
N ILE A 32 -5.16 13.05 -29.61
CA ILE A 32 -5.30 13.32 -28.17
C ILE A 32 -6.76 13.14 -27.76
N SER A 33 -7.73 13.69 -28.52
CA SER A 33 -9.16 13.53 -28.22
C SER A 33 -9.64 12.07 -28.28
N GLY A 34 -9.03 11.25 -29.15
CA GLY A 34 -9.34 9.82 -29.30
C GLY A 34 -8.82 8.98 -28.13
N LEU A 35 -7.61 9.28 -27.64
CA LEU A 35 -7.05 8.69 -26.42
C LEU A 35 -7.86 9.08 -25.18
N THR A 36 -8.25 10.35 -25.04
CA THR A 36 -9.09 10.82 -23.92
C THR A 36 -10.46 10.12 -23.94
N ARG A 37 -11.12 10.02 -25.10
CA ARG A 37 -12.41 9.31 -25.23
C ARG A 37 -12.30 7.81 -25.00
N SER A 38 -11.18 7.18 -25.36
CA SER A 38 -10.92 5.75 -25.12
C SER A 38 -10.71 5.46 -23.64
N VAL A 39 -9.91 6.30 -22.95
CA VAL A 39 -9.73 6.25 -21.50
C VAL A 39 -11.06 6.52 -20.79
N GLU A 40 -11.82 7.55 -21.19
CA GLU A 40 -13.14 7.86 -20.62
C GLU A 40 -14.16 6.73 -20.82
N ARG A 41 -14.15 6.02 -21.96
CA ARG A 41 -15.05 4.89 -22.22
C ARG A 41 -14.66 3.66 -21.40
N ARG A 42 -13.36 3.37 -21.27
CA ARG A 42 -12.84 2.30 -20.40
C ARG A 42 -13.12 2.61 -18.93
N GLN A 43 -13.00 3.88 -18.55
CA GLN A 43 -13.33 4.41 -17.22
C GLN A 43 -14.83 4.37 -16.94
N LYS A 44 -15.69 4.71 -17.91
CA LYS A 44 -17.15 4.59 -17.75
C LYS A 44 -17.58 3.14 -17.61
N ARG A 45 -16.92 2.20 -18.30
CA ARG A 45 -17.21 0.77 -18.18
C ARG A 45 -16.74 0.21 -16.84
N TYR A 46 -15.52 0.55 -16.42
CA TYR A 46 -14.96 0.22 -15.09
C TYR A 46 -15.79 0.82 -13.94
N ASN A 47 -16.14 2.11 -14.04
CA ASN A 47 -17.00 2.77 -13.06
C ASN A 47 -18.40 2.15 -13.05
N ARG A 48 -18.97 1.76 -14.20
CA ARG A 48 -20.32 1.16 -14.27
C ARG A 48 -20.35 -0.28 -13.75
N GLU A 49 -19.25 -1.02 -13.87
CA GLU A 49 -19.08 -2.34 -13.25
C GLU A 49 -18.89 -2.23 -11.73
N ILE A 50 -18.16 -1.23 -11.22
CA ILE A 50 -18.00 -0.98 -9.77
C ILE A 50 -19.25 -0.32 -9.12
N MET A 51 -19.99 0.52 -9.86
CA MET A 51 -21.26 1.10 -9.38
C MET A 51 -22.41 0.08 -9.32
N SER A 52 -22.17 -1.19 -9.66
CA SER A 52 -23.18 -2.25 -9.71
C SER A 52 -23.11 -3.25 -8.56
N GLU A 53 -22.09 -3.16 -7.68
CA GLU A 53 -22.20 -3.79 -6.37
C GLU A 53 -23.16 -2.93 -5.55
N ASN A 54 -24.37 -3.44 -5.31
CA ASN A 54 -25.38 -2.83 -4.45
C ASN A 54 -24.77 -2.52 -3.08
N PHE A 55 -24.25 -1.31 -2.91
CA PHE A 55 -23.83 -0.84 -1.61
C PHE A 55 -25.09 -0.79 -0.74
N LYS A 56 -25.14 -1.68 0.25
CA LYS A 56 -26.21 -1.73 1.24
C LYS A 56 -26.25 -0.37 1.94
N THR A 57 -27.44 0.22 2.09
CA THR A 57 -27.60 1.47 2.83
C THR A 57 -26.89 1.37 4.18
N ILE A 58 -26.05 2.35 4.51
CA ILE A 58 -25.32 2.38 5.79
C ILE A 58 -26.37 2.48 6.91
N GLN A 59 -26.45 1.47 7.78
CA GLN A 59 -27.35 1.45 8.93
C GLN A 59 -26.58 1.37 10.25
N SER A 60 -25.40 0.75 10.23
CA SER A 60 -24.52 0.60 11.39
C SER A 60 -23.08 0.94 11.01
N ILE A 61 -22.42 1.79 11.80
CA ILE A 61 -21.01 2.12 11.63
C ILE A 61 -20.24 1.91 12.92
N ILE A 62 -18.96 1.61 12.77
CA ILE A 62 -18.00 1.64 13.87
C ILE A 62 -16.89 2.64 13.60
N ILE A 63 -16.56 3.43 14.61
CA ILE A 63 -15.52 4.44 14.61
C ILE A 63 -14.43 3.95 15.55
N LEU A 64 -13.24 3.71 15.00
CA LEU A 64 -12.05 3.26 15.74
C LEU A 64 -11.05 4.39 15.85
N ALA A 65 -10.75 4.79 17.10
CA ALA A 65 -9.69 5.75 17.40
C ALA A 65 -8.39 5.04 17.78
N ASN A 66 -7.25 5.56 17.32
CA ASN A 66 -5.96 5.14 17.81
C ASN A 66 -5.66 5.76 19.19
N PRO A 67 -5.56 4.98 20.28
CA PRO A 67 -5.36 5.53 21.62
C PRO A 67 -3.98 6.20 21.81
N THR A 68 -3.00 5.89 20.96
CA THR A 68 -1.66 6.49 20.99
C THR A 68 -1.59 7.88 20.36
N VAL A 69 -2.64 8.29 19.63
CA VAL A 69 -2.76 9.62 19.03
C VAL A 69 -3.63 10.48 19.95
N PRO A 70 -3.08 11.51 20.63
CA PRO A 70 -3.80 12.24 21.69
C PRO A 70 -5.15 12.82 21.26
N GLU A 71 -5.23 13.33 20.03
CA GLU A 71 -6.44 13.97 19.50
C GLU A 71 -7.46 12.98 18.93
N ALA A 72 -7.09 11.70 18.73
CA ALA A 72 -7.95 10.76 18.02
C ALA A 72 -9.25 10.45 18.75
N SER A 73 -9.18 10.24 20.06
CA SER A 73 -10.37 9.94 20.86
C SER A 73 -11.32 11.13 20.99
N GLU A 74 -10.81 12.35 20.92
CA GLU A 74 -11.66 13.55 20.93
C GLU A 74 -12.31 13.77 19.55
N GLU A 75 -11.53 13.66 18.48
CA GLU A 75 -12.04 13.83 17.13
C GLU A 75 -13.05 12.73 16.77
N ALA A 76 -12.82 11.49 17.21
CA ALA A 76 -13.75 10.39 17.01
C ALA A 76 -15.11 10.64 17.68
N ARG A 77 -15.13 11.30 18.84
CA ARG A 77 -16.38 11.73 19.49
C ARG A 77 -17.11 12.80 18.68
N LYS A 78 -16.38 13.76 18.09
CA LYS A 78 -16.97 14.77 17.19
C LYS A 78 -17.57 14.13 15.93
N VAL A 79 -16.85 13.17 15.33
CA VAL A 79 -17.36 12.37 14.21
C VAL A 79 -18.65 11.66 14.63
N GLN A 80 -18.63 10.92 15.74
CA GLN A 80 -19.79 10.18 16.24
C GLN A 80 -21.01 11.10 16.45
N GLN A 81 -20.82 12.24 17.13
CA GLN A 81 -21.88 13.21 17.37
C GLN A 81 -22.47 13.74 16.07
N ALA A 82 -21.63 14.12 15.10
CA ALA A 82 -22.11 14.62 13.82
C ALA A 82 -22.91 13.57 13.03
N TRP A 83 -22.53 12.29 13.08
CA TRP A 83 -23.32 11.21 12.48
C TRP A 83 -24.70 11.07 13.12
N GLN A 84 -24.78 11.16 14.45
CA GLN A 84 -26.03 11.09 15.20
C GLN A 84 -26.95 12.30 14.94
N GLU A 85 -26.37 13.48 14.72
CA GLU A 85 -27.11 14.69 14.37
C GLU A 85 -27.66 14.66 12.94
N MET A 86 -26.90 14.09 12.00
CA MET A 86 -27.20 14.12 10.56
C MET A 86 -27.99 12.89 10.07
N SER A 87 -28.07 11.82 10.87
CA SER A 87 -28.66 10.56 10.42
C SER A 87 -29.18 9.70 11.57
N SER A 88 -30.05 8.74 11.26
CA SER A 88 -30.50 7.70 12.19
C SER A 88 -29.58 6.47 12.21
N VAL A 89 -28.35 6.59 11.69
CA VAL A 89 -27.39 5.48 11.62
C VAL A 89 -26.89 5.14 13.02
N THR A 90 -26.84 3.86 13.33
CA THR A 90 -26.30 3.38 14.60
C THR A 90 -24.78 3.55 14.61
N THR A 91 -24.26 4.29 15.58
CA THR A 91 -22.81 4.55 15.69
C THR A 91 -22.22 3.85 16.91
N THR A 92 -21.18 3.04 16.72
CA THR A 92 -20.34 2.53 17.81
C THR A 92 -18.99 3.26 17.81
N LEU A 93 -18.52 3.72 18.96
CA LEU A 93 -17.19 4.30 19.14
C LEU A 93 -16.36 3.36 20.03
N ALA A 94 -15.16 3.02 19.59
CA ALA A 94 -14.22 2.21 20.34
C ALA A 94 -12.76 2.61 20.05
N THR A 95 -11.82 2.10 20.83
CA THR A 95 -10.41 2.14 20.46
C THR A 95 -10.08 0.97 19.55
N ILE A 96 -9.05 1.10 18.72
CA ILE A 96 -8.62 0.03 17.80
C ILE A 96 -8.13 -1.23 18.52
N ASP A 97 -7.74 -1.11 19.79
CA ASP A 97 -7.28 -2.19 20.67
C ASP A 97 -8.44 -2.86 21.45
N ASP A 98 -9.68 -2.40 21.29
CA ASP A 98 -10.85 -2.93 22.00
C ASP A 98 -11.25 -4.31 21.43
N LEU A 99 -11.07 -5.36 22.25
CA LEU A 99 -11.37 -6.74 21.86
C LEU A 99 -12.86 -6.99 21.57
N GLN A 100 -13.77 -6.32 22.29
CA GLN A 100 -15.20 -6.48 22.06
C GLN A 100 -15.59 -5.85 20.72
N ALA A 101 -15.04 -4.67 20.41
CA ALA A 101 -15.22 -4.03 19.11
C ALA A 101 -14.71 -4.93 17.97
N GLN A 102 -13.53 -5.52 18.12
CA GLN A 102 -12.94 -6.43 17.13
C GLN A 102 -13.83 -7.66 16.90
N GLN A 103 -14.39 -8.26 17.96
CA GLN A 103 -15.32 -9.39 17.85
C GLN A 103 -16.60 -9.03 17.09
N ARG A 104 -17.17 -7.85 17.36
CA ARG A 104 -18.38 -7.36 16.67
C ARG A 104 -18.12 -7.07 15.19
N ILE A 105 -16.93 -6.57 14.85
CA ILE A 105 -16.48 -6.43 13.45
C ILE A 105 -16.41 -7.80 12.78
N ALA A 106 -15.75 -8.78 13.41
CA ALA A 106 -15.63 -10.14 12.90
C ALA A 106 -17.00 -10.84 12.75
N ALA A 107 -17.98 -10.48 13.57
CA ALA A 107 -19.36 -10.95 13.47
C ALA A 107 -20.18 -10.26 12.36
N GLY A 108 -19.62 -9.27 11.67
CA GLY A 108 -20.30 -8.58 10.56
C GLY A 108 -21.40 -7.61 11.00
N GLU A 109 -21.31 -7.02 12.19
CA GLU A 109 -22.35 -6.14 12.75
C GLU A 109 -22.39 -4.71 12.15
N PHE A 110 -21.43 -4.36 11.29
CA PHE A 110 -21.25 -3.01 10.77
C PHE A 110 -21.26 -2.99 9.25
N ASP A 111 -21.71 -1.88 8.67
CA ASP A 111 -21.70 -1.63 7.22
C ASP A 111 -20.54 -0.72 6.80
N LEU A 112 -19.91 0.01 7.74
CA LEU A 112 -18.73 0.86 7.50
C LEU A 112 -17.84 0.94 8.75
N LEU A 113 -16.53 0.85 8.54
CA LEU A 113 -15.51 1.17 9.54
C LEU A 113 -14.86 2.52 9.24
N ILE A 114 -14.81 3.41 10.24
CA ILE A 114 -14.08 4.68 10.17
C ILE A 114 -12.88 4.62 11.12
N ALA A 115 -11.66 4.71 10.58
CA ALA A 115 -10.42 4.71 11.35
C ALA A 115 -9.85 6.12 11.49
N LEU A 116 -9.56 6.55 12.73
CA LEU A 116 -8.96 7.86 13.03
C LEU A 116 -7.52 7.70 13.53
N GLY A 117 -6.56 8.25 12.78
CA GLY A 117 -5.13 8.16 13.12
C GLY A 117 -4.21 8.46 11.95
N GLY A 118 -3.19 7.62 11.75
CA GLY A 118 -2.29 7.65 10.58
C GLY A 118 -2.20 6.27 9.91
N ASP A 119 -1.34 6.10 8.91
CA ASP A 119 -1.31 4.88 8.08
C ASP A 119 -1.24 3.57 8.88
N GLY A 120 -0.49 3.50 9.98
CA GLY A 120 -0.47 2.32 10.86
C GLY A 120 -1.83 1.99 11.48
N THR A 121 -2.65 2.99 11.79
CA THR A 121 -4.05 2.80 12.22
C THR A 121 -4.89 2.24 11.07
N MET A 122 -4.65 2.69 9.84
CA MET A 122 -5.35 2.18 8.66
C MET A 122 -5.01 0.70 8.38
N LEU A 123 -3.75 0.30 8.55
CA LEU A 123 -3.34 -1.10 8.41
C LEU A 123 -4.04 -1.99 9.45
N ARG A 124 -3.95 -1.60 10.72
CA ARG A 124 -4.62 -2.31 11.82
C ARG A 124 -6.13 -2.45 11.59
N ALA A 125 -6.78 -1.36 11.18
CA ALA A 125 -8.19 -1.36 10.83
C ALA A 125 -8.50 -2.23 9.61
N GLY A 126 -7.62 -2.23 8.61
CA GLY A 126 -7.71 -3.06 7.41
C GLY A 126 -7.67 -4.56 7.71
N HIS A 127 -6.83 -5.00 8.66
CA HIS A 127 -6.79 -6.40 9.08
C HIS A 127 -8.10 -6.86 9.76
N LEU A 128 -8.82 -5.94 10.42
CA LEU A 128 -10.14 -6.23 10.97
C LEU A 128 -11.23 -6.25 9.89
N ALA A 129 -11.12 -5.33 8.92
CA ALA A 129 -12.17 -5.08 7.93
C ALA A 129 -12.15 -6.07 6.74
N ALA A 130 -10.97 -6.41 6.23
CA ALA A 130 -10.82 -7.22 5.02
C ALA A 130 -11.43 -8.63 5.11
N PRO A 131 -11.29 -9.40 6.22
CA PRO A 131 -11.84 -10.75 6.31
C PRO A 131 -13.37 -10.81 6.17
N VAL A 132 -14.05 -9.75 6.61
CA VAL A 132 -15.52 -9.62 6.55
C VAL A 132 -15.99 -8.73 5.39
N GLY A 133 -15.07 -8.25 4.55
CA GLY A 133 -15.38 -7.37 3.42
C GLY A 133 -15.96 -6.02 3.81
N LEU A 134 -15.70 -5.54 5.03
CA LEU A 134 -16.20 -4.28 5.58
C LEU A 134 -15.51 -3.08 4.90
N PRO A 135 -16.27 -2.16 4.27
CA PRO A 135 -15.72 -0.91 3.77
C PRO A 135 -14.98 -0.11 4.85
N LEU A 136 -13.83 0.45 4.48
CA LEU A 136 -12.93 1.15 5.37
C LEU A 136 -12.70 2.60 4.91
N LEU A 137 -12.92 3.55 5.81
CA LEU A 137 -12.63 4.97 5.62
C LEU A 137 -11.60 5.45 6.65
N GLY A 138 -10.53 6.10 6.17
CA GLY A 138 -9.49 6.66 7.03
C GLY A 138 -9.57 8.18 7.15
N ILE A 139 -9.54 8.70 8.37
CA ILE A 139 -9.42 10.12 8.69
C ILE A 139 -8.04 10.38 9.30
N ASN A 140 -7.21 11.16 8.60
CA ASN A 140 -5.88 11.54 9.03
C ASN A 140 -5.95 12.66 10.09
N LEU A 141 -5.29 12.42 11.22
CA LEU A 141 -5.17 13.37 12.32
C LEU A 141 -3.74 13.86 12.56
N GLY A 142 -2.78 13.49 11.70
CA GLY A 142 -1.37 13.79 11.90
C GLY A 142 -0.63 14.08 10.61
N ARG A 143 0.56 13.50 10.47
CA ARG A 143 1.41 13.67 9.28
C ARG A 143 0.75 13.04 8.05
N PHE A 144 1.06 13.58 6.88
CA PHE A 144 0.59 13.06 5.61
C PHE A 144 1.06 11.60 5.39
N GLY A 145 0.12 10.74 5.00
CA GLY A 145 0.32 9.33 4.70
C GLY A 145 -0.40 8.95 3.39
N PHE A 146 -0.14 7.75 2.89
CA PHE A 146 -0.69 7.28 1.60
C PHE A 146 -2.05 6.62 1.73
N LEU A 147 -2.41 6.09 2.91
CA LEU A 147 -3.61 5.27 3.07
C LEU A 147 -4.83 6.06 3.54
N MET A 148 -4.61 7.18 4.24
CA MET A 148 -5.70 8.00 4.77
C MET A 148 -6.37 8.85 3.69
N GLN A 149 -7.71 8.88 3.72
CA GLN A 149 -8.52 9.45 2.64
C GLN A 149 -9.02 10.86 2.92
N LEU A 150 -9.33 11.14 4.18
CA LEU A 150 -9.85 12.45 4.62
C LEU A 150 -8.85 13.10 5.57
N ARG A 151 -8.81 14.43 5.57
CA ARG A 151 -8.13 15.20 6.62
C ARG A 151 -9.11 15.48 7.75
N LYS A 152 -8.56 15.86 8.91
CA LYS A 152 -9.33 16.29 10.09
C LYS A 152 -10.42 17.32 9.78
N ASP A 153 -10.18 18.24 8.84
CA ASP A 153 -11.14 19.31 8.54
C ASP A 153 -12.18 18.93 7.47
N ASP A 154 -11.96 17.81 6.75
CA ASP A 154 -12.76 17.43 5.58
C ASP A 154 -13.86 16.40 5.91
N TRP A 155 -13.76 15.70 7.06
CA TRP A 155 -14.63 14.56 7.32
C TRP A 155 -16.10 14.93 7.47
N ARG A 156 -16.40 16.14 7.96
CA ARG A 156 -17.78 16.57 8.18
C ARG A 156 -18.56 16.69 6.87
N ALA A 157 -17.88 17.14 5.81
CA ALA A 157 -18.47 17.22 4.46
C ALA A 157 -18.61 15.83 3.80
N ALA A 158 -17.90 14.81 4.29
CA ALA A 158 -17.98 13.45 3.76
C ALA A 158 -19.24 12.69 4.25
N ILE A 159 -19.78 13.02 5.42
CA ILE A 159 -20.94 12.31 6.00
C ILE A 159 -22.16 12.33 5.06
N PRO A 160 -22.64 13.49 4.54
CA PRO A 160 -23.78 13.50 3.63
C PRO A 160 -23.52 12.72 2.34
N ARG A 161 -22.27 12.71 1.86
CA ARG A 161 -21.85 11.96 0.67
C ARG A 161 -21.89 10.45 0.92
N LEU A 162 -21.48 10.00 2.11
CA LEU A 162 -21.60 8.59 2.51
C LEU A 162 -23.06 8.15 2.58
N LEU A 163 -23.92 8.96 3.19
CA LEU A 163 -25.35 8.66 3.33
C LEU A 163 -26.09 8.63 1.99
N SER A 164 -25.67 9.46 1.03
CA SER A 164 -26.24 9.51 -0.32
C SER A 164 -25.61 8.52 -1.30
N GLY A 165 -24.55 7.82 -0.92
CA GLY A 165 -23.82 6.89 -1.81
C GLY A 165 -22.85 7.57 -2.78
N GLU A 166 -22.51 8.85 -2.59
CA GLU A 166 -21.60 9.63 -3.42
C GLU A 166 -20.11 9.38 -3.10
N PHE A 167 -19.71 8.11 -3.10
CA PHE A 167 -18.34 7.65 -2.93
C PHE A 167 -18.07 6.44 -3.84
N LYS A 168 -16.83 5.98 -3.90
CA LYS A 168 -16.46 4.74 -4.58
C LYS A 168 -15.79 3.79 -3.61
N LEU A 169 -15.93 2.49 -3.89
CA LEU A 169 -15.12 1.46 -3.27
C LEU A 169 -13.96 1.11 -4.19
N GLU A 170 -12.74 1.25 -3.67
CA GLU A 170 -11.53 0.81 -4.33
C GLU A 170 -11.05 -0.48 -3.67
N ASN A 171 -11.13 -1.59 -4.39
CA ASN A 171 -10.69 -2.90 -3.92
C ASN A 171 -9.17 -3.00 -4.06
N ARG A 172 -8.46 -2.96 -2.93
CA ARG A 172 -7.00 -3.09 -2.89
C ARG A 172 -6.60 -4.54 -2.66
N MET A 173 -5.71 -5.02 -3.53
CA MET A 173 -5.07 -6.32 -3.41
C MET A 173 -4.38 -6.47 -2.05
N MET A 174 -4.49 -7.67 -1.48
CA MET A 174 -3.72 -8.11 -0.32
C MET A 174 -2.85 -9.32 -0.71
N LEU A 175 -1.79 -9.58 0.05
CA LEU A 175 -1.06 -10.86 -0.02
C LEU A 175 -1.56 -11.79 1.07
N PHE A 176 -1.42 -13.08 0.79
CA PHE A 176 -1.52 -14.15 1.77
C PHE A 176 -0.14 -14.77 1.94
N ALA A 177 0.32 -14.80 3.19
CA ALA A 177 1.63 -15.31 3.55
C ALA A 177 1.55 -16.48 4.51
N GLU A 178 2.33 -17.52 4.26
CA GLU A 178 2.42 -18.71 5.08
C GLU A 178 3.87 -18.93 5.52
N LEU A 179 4.05 -19.22 6.81
CA LEU A 179 5.30 -19.73 7.34
C LEU A 179 5.26 -21.26 7.35
N LEU A 180 6.19 -21.91 6.66
CA LEU A 180 6.27 -23.36 6.56
C LEU A 180 7.56 -23.88 7.19
N ARG A 181 7.45 -25.03 7.88
CA ARG A 181 8.58 -25.84 8.35
C ARG A 181 8.41 -27.28 7.90
N GLY A 182 9.31 -27.75 7.06
CA GLY A 182 9.03 -28.98 6.28
C GLY A 182 7.73 -28.79 5.51
N ASP A 183 6.83 -29.77 5.58
CA ASP A 183 5.52 -29.74 4.90
C ASP A 183 4.39 -29.14 5.74
N GLN A 184 4.68 -28.67 6.95
CA GLN A 184 3.68 -28.10 7.85
C GLN A 184 3.61 -26.57 7.71
N VAL A 185 2.39 -26.04 7.60
CA VAL A 185 2.11 -24.61 7.77
C VAL A 185 2.02 -24.31 9.27
N LEU A 186 2.94 -23.48 9.77
CA LEU A 186 2.98 -23.08 11.18
C LEU A 186 2.01 -21.93 11.45
N ASN A 187 2.01 -20.94 10.56
CA ASN A 187 1.21 -19.72 10.67
C ASN A 187 0.82 -19.21 9.28
N SER A 188 -0.28 -18.47 9.22
CA SER A 188 -0.74 -17.78 8.02
C SER A 188 -1.18 -16.36 8.35
N TYR A 189 -1.06 -15.47 7.36
CA TYR A 189 -1.24 -14.04 7.54
C TYR A 189 -1.87 -13.38 6.32
N GLN A 190 -2.76 -12.44 6.60
CA GLN A 190 -3.30 -11.50 5.63
C GLN A 190 -2.42 -10.24 5.64
N VAL A 191 -2.04 -9.75 4.47
CA VAL A 191 -1.02 -8.72 4.32
C VAL A 191 -1.51 -7.60 3.40
N ILE A 192 -1.52 -6.36 3.90
CA ILE A 192 -2.00 -5.19 3.18
C ILE A 192 -0.85 -4.52 2.42
N ASN A 193 0.32 -4.37 3.05
CA ASN A 193 1.48 -3.73 2.45
C ASN A 193 2.51 -4.77 2.02
N GLU A 194 3.20 -5.41 2.97
CA GLU A 194 4.32 -6.29 2.64
C GLU A 194 4.65 -7.35 3.69
N VAL A 195 5.31 -8.40 3.20
CA VAL A 195 6.09 -9.35 3.99
C VAL A 195 7.57 -9.13 3.72
N VAL A 196 8.34 -9.08 4.79
CA VAL A 196 9.79 -8.91 4.74
C VAL A 196 10.44 -10.10 5.41
N VAL A 197 11.33 -10.80 4.70
CA VAL A 197 12.28 -11.73 5.30
C VAL A 197 13.62 -11.01 5.39
N CYS A 198 14.12 -10.78 6.59
CA CYS A 198 15.32 -9.99 6.82
C CYS A 198 16.20 -10.55 7.94
N ARG A 199 17.42 -10.02 8.03
CA ARG A 199 18.33 -10.29 9.15
C ARG A 199 17.67 -9.89 10.47
N GLY A 200 17.92 -10.66 11.52
CA GLY A 200 17.48 -10.34 12.88
C GLY A 200 18.37 -9.30 13.56
N GLN A 201 18.66 -9.52 14.85
CA GLN A 201 19.43 -8.57 15.67
C GLN A 201 20.88 -8.34 15.19
N PHE A 202 21.47 -9.28 14.45
CA PHE A 202 22.87 -9.22 14.03
C PHE A 202 23.03 -8.40 12.74
N VAL A 203 23.91 -7.39 12.76
CA VAL A 203 24.22 -6.49 11.63
C VAL A 203 25.11 -7.17 10.58
N ARG A 204 24.58 -8.24 9.98
CA ARG A 204 25.20 -9.02 8.90
C ARG A 204 24.12 -9.43 7.89
N PRO A 205 24.40 -9.37 6.57
CA PRO A 205 23.45 -9.79 5.56
C PRO A 205 23.19 -11.29 5.66
N ILE A 206 22.00 -11.72 5.24
CA ILE A 206 21.60 -13.12 5.15
C ILE A 206 21.54 -13.57 3.69
N SER A 207 21.71 -14.87 3.46
CA SER A 207 21.39 -15.47 2.16
C SER A 207 19.89 -15.78 2.12
N ILE A 208 19.20 -15.42 1.05
CA ILE A 208 17.78 -15.69 0.86
C ILE A 208 17.62 -16.30 -0.53
N PHE A 209 17.20 -17.56 -0.58
CA PHE A 209 16.83 -18.22 -1.82
C PHE A 209 15.39 -17.85 -2.14
N ALA A 210 15.18 -17.28 -3.32
CA ALA A 210 13.85 -16.96 -3.84
C ALA A 210 13.48 -17.87 -5.00
N SER A 211 12.23 -18.36 -5.00
CA SER A 211 11.63 -19.04 -6.14
C SER A 211 10.25 -18.47 -6.44
N VAL A 212 9.82 -18.59 -7.70
CA VAL A 212 8.50 -18.18 -8.19
C VAL A 212 7.90 -19.35 -8.95
N ASP A 213 6.69 -19.75 -8.56
CA ASP A 213 5.94 -20.86 -9.19
C ASP A 213 6.75 -22.17 -9.27
N GLY A 214 7.59 -22.42 -8.26
CA GLY A 214 8.48 -23.59 -8.19
C GLY A 214 9.79 -23.47 -8.96
N TYR A 215 9.98 -22.40 -9.74
CA TYR A 215 11.23 -22.13 -10.46
C TYR A 215 12.17 -21.24 -9.65
N ASN A 216 13.45 -21.58 -9.64
CA ASN A 216 14.47 -20.75 -8.98
C ASN A 216 14.55 -19.38 -9.64
N LEU A 217 14.38 -18.33 -8.84
CA LEU A 217 14.51 -16.95 -9.28
C LEU A 217 15.95 -16.46 -9.11
N ALA A 218 16.41 -16.37 -7.86
CA ALA A 218 17.76 -15.95 -7.50
C ALA A 218 18.07 -16.25 -6.04
N SER A 219 19.36 -16.25 -5.70
CA SER A 219 19.85 -16.18 -4.32
C SER A 219 20.31 -14.76 -4.04
N TYR A 220 19.83 -14.17 -2.94
CA TYR A 220 20.15 -12.82 -2.52
C TYR A 220 20.99 -12.86 -1.26
N VAL A 221 22.18 -12.27 -1.30
CA VAL A 221 22.91 -11.88 -0.08
C VAL A 221 22.53 -10.44 0.21
N ALA A 222 21.67 -10.22 1.20
CA ALA A 222 21.03 -8.93 1.43
C ALA A 222 20.67 -8.75 2.92
N ASP A 223 20.34 -7.52 3.33
CA ASP A 223 19.73 -7.29 4.64
C ASP A 223 18.32 -7.89 4.73
N GLY A 224 17.67 -8.07 3.58
CA GLY A 224 16.37 -8.72 3.47
C GLY A 224 15.81 -8.75 2.06
N LEU A 225 14.63 -9.34 1.93
CA LEU A 225 13.84 -9.41 0.71
C LEU A 225 12.37 -9.15 1.04
N ILE A 226 11.75 -8.27 0.26
CA ILE A 226 10.37 -7.81 0.46
C ILE A 226 9.49 -8.44 -0.62
N ALA A 227 8.32 -8.94 -0.25
CA ALA A 227 7.19 -9.17 -1.14
C ALA A 227 6.07 -8.19 -0.76
N ALA A 228 5.72 -7.27 -1.65
CA ALA A 228 4.78 -6.18 -1.39
C ALA A 228 3.59 -6.18 -2.37
N THR A 229 2.46 -5.65 -1.91
CA THR A 229 1.32 -5.28 -2.75
C THR A 229 1.59 -3.96 -3.47
N PRO A 230 0.72 -3.55 -4.41
CA PRO A 230 0.77 -2.21 -4.97
C PRO A 230 0.54 -1.11 -3.92
N THR A 231 -0.31 -1.36 -2.92
CA THR A 231 -0.47 -0.48 -1.75
C THR A 231 0.85 -0.33 -0.99
N GLY A 232 1.52 -1.45 -0.69
CA GLY A 232 2.81 -1.52 0.00
C GLY A 232 3.99 -0.97 -0.81
N SER A 233 3.82 -0.73 -2.12
CA SER A 233 4.85 -0.07 -2.93
C SER A 233 5.23 1.34 -2.44
N THR A 234 4.33 1.97 -1.66
CA THR A 234 4.53 3.26 -0.99
C THR A 234 5.00 3.13 0.47
N GLY A 235 5.11 1.91 0.98
CA GLY A 235 5.59 1.56 2.32
C GLY A 235 7.10 1.29 2.34
N TYR A 236 7.51 0.16 2.91
CA TYR A 236 8.94 -0.13 3.05
C TYR A 236 9.63 -0.33 1.70
N ALA A 237 8.92 -0.87 0.71
CA ALA A 237 9.41 -0.99 -0.66
C ALA A 237 9.85 0.37 -1.24
N MET A 238 9.14 1.47 -0.94
CA MET A 238 9.53 2.81 -1.38
C MET A 238 10.84 3.27 -0.73
N ALA A 239 11.01 2.99 0.56
CA ALA A 239 12.21 3.39 1.31
C ALA A 239 13.48 2.73 0.77
N VAL A 240 13.37 1.50 0.26
CA VAL A 240 14.47 0.77 -0.39
C VAL A 240 14.54 1.01 -1.91
N ARG A 241 13.86 2.06 -2.41
CA ARG A 241 13.87 2.52 -3.80
C ARG A 241 13.19 1.57 -4.79
N GLY A 242 12.24 0.76 -4.32
CA GLY A 242 11.35 -0.01 -5.17
C GLY A 242 10.45 0.89 -6.05
N PRO A 243 9.90 0.34 -7.15
CA PRO A 243 8.99 1.07 -8.02
C PRO A 243 7.67 1.37 -7.30
N ILE A 244 7.09 2.52 -7.62
CA ILE A 244 5.79 2.94 -7.10
C ILE A 244 4.70 2.41 -8.03
N LEU A 245 3.76 1.66 -7.46
CA LEU A 245 2.67 1.02 -8.19
C LEU A 245 1.34 1.70 -7.83
N PRO A 246 0.50 2.06 -8.82
CA PRO A 246 -0.87 2.48 -8.55
C PRO A 246 -1.66 1.40 -7.79
N PRO A 247 -2.50 1.77 -6.82
CA PRO A 247 -3.16 0.83 -5.91
C PRO A 247 -4.18 -0.10 -6.60
N GLU A 248 -4.65 0.26 -7.81
CA GLU A 248 -5.61 -0.52 -8.59
C GLU A 248 -4.96 -1.70 -9.34
N LEU A 249 -3.62 -1.74 -9.39
CA LEU A 249 -2.91 -2.87 -9.98
C LEU A 249 -3.09 -4.14 -9.14
N ARG A 250 -2.86 -5.29 -9.78
CA ARG A 250 -2.88 -6.60 -9.13
C ARG A 250 -1.58 -7.33 -9.47
N ASN A 251 -0.55 -7.04 -8.68
CA ASN A 251 0.81 -7.51 -8.89
C ASN A 251 1.49 -7.76 -7.54
N ILE A 252 2.42 -8.71 -7.52
CA ILE A 252 3.32 -8.92 -6.38
C ILE A 252 4.66 -8.26 -6.73
N LEU A 253 5.14 -7.39 -5.85
CA LEU A 253 6.42 -6.70 -6.02
C LEU A 253 7.48 -7.36 -5.14
N VAL A 254 8.57 -7.86 -5.73
CA VAL A 254 9.73 -8.39 -5.00
C VAL A 254 10.87 -7.38 -5.03
N VAL A 255 11.35 -6.94 -3.85
CA VAL A 255 12.42 -5.92 -3.75
C VAL A 255 13.48 -6.33 -2.72
N PRO A 256 14.77 -6.39 -3.11
CA PRO A 256 15.84 -6.66 -2.15
C PRO A 256 16.15 -5.43 -1.29
N VAL A 257 16.55 -5.66 -0.03
CA VAL A 257 17.00 -4.63 0.91
C VAL A 257 18.52 -4.67 0.99
N ALA A 258 19.19 -3.61 0.52
CA ALA A 258 20.65 -3.50 0.51
C ALA A 258 21.38 -4.78 0.01
N PRO A 259 21.11 -5.23 -1.23
CA PRO A 259 21.74 -6.43 -1.78
C PRO A 259 23.25 -6.23 -1.99
N HIS A 260 24.03 -7.28 -1.72
CA HIS A 260 25.46 -7.36 -1.92
C HIS A 260 25.78 -8.43 -2.96
N LEU A 261 26.45 -8.04 -4.06
CA LEU A 261 26.87 -8.95 -5.15
C LEU A 261 25.75 -9.86 -5.68
N SER A 262 24.50 -9.41 -5.56
CA SER A 262 23.26 -10.11 -5.93
C SER A 262 22.43 -9.23 -6.85
N MET A 263 21.34 -9.76 -7.40
CA MET A 263 20.42 -8.96 -8.21
C MET A 263 19.85 -7.80 -7.37
N ASP A 264 19.88 -6.58 -7.90
CA ASP A 264 19.46 -5.35 -7.21
C ASP A 264 18.18 -4.71 -7.78
N HIS A 265 17.64 -5.29 -8.85
CA HIS A 265 16.39 -4.83 -9.45
C HIS A 265 15.17 -5.37 -8.70
N ALA A 266 14.13 -4.54 -8.62
CA ALA A 266 12.81 -5.02 -8.23
C ALA A 266 12.18 -5.86 -9.35
N ILE A 267 11.41 -6.86 -8.98
CA ILE A 267 10.66 -7.72 -9.92
C ILE A 267 9.18 -7.54 -9.67
N ILE A 268 8.43 -7.31 -10.75
CA ILE A 268 6.98 -7.21 -10.72
C ILE A 268 6.42 -8.52 -11.28
N LEU A 269 5.64 -9.22 -10.46
CA LEU A 269 5.03 -10.51 -10.78
C LEU A 269 3.52 -10.35 -10.97
N PRO A 270 2.88 -11.21 -11.78
CA PRO A 270 1.42 -11.22 -11.90
C PRO A 270 0.78 -11.67 -10.57
N GLU A 271 -0.49 -11.32 -10.38
CA GLU A 271 -1.30 -11.71 -9.21
C GLU A 271 -1.27 -13.22 -8.90
N GLY A 272 -1.31 -14.07 -9.93
CA GLY A 272 -1.34 -15.53 -9.78
C GLY A 272 -0.02 -16.18 -9.39
N ALA A 273 1.07 -15.41 -9.28
CA ALA A 273 2.37 -15.94 -8.92
C ALA A 273 2.42 -16.32 -7.43
N THR A 274 3.16 -17.38 -7.11
CA THR A 274 3.53 -17.75 -5.75
C THR A 274 5.03 -17.58 -5.56
N VAL A 275 5.42 -16.71 -4.62
CA VAL A 275 6.81 -16.43 -4.26
C VAL A 275 7.16 -17.23 -3.01
N ILE A 276 8.34 -17.84 -2.97
CA ILE A 276 8.86 -18.48 -1.77
C ILE A 276 10.21 -17.86 -1.42
N PHE A 277 10.34 -17.39 -0.17
CA PHE A 277 11.60 -16.97 0.42
C PHE A 277 12.08 -18.02 1.41
N ARG A 278 13.34 -18.45 1.26
CA ARG A 278 13.99 -19.41 2.15
C ARG A 278 15.31 -18.80 2.64
N PRO A 279 15.35 -18.26 3.87
CA PRO A 279 16.59 -17.75 4.43
C PRO A 279 17.57 -18.90 4.72
N GLU A 280 18.84 -18.63 4.53
CA GLU A 280 19.97 -19.44 4.97
C GLU A 280 20.97 -18.52 5.67
N THR A 281 21.18 -18.74 6.96
CA THR A 281 22.10 -17.94 7.76
C THR A 281 22.60 -18.74 8.96
N ASP A 282 23.83 -18.49 9.40
CA ASP A 282 24.39 -19.03 10.64
C ASP A 282 23.99 -18.22 11.88
N HIS A 283 23.15 -17.20 11.68
CA HIS A 283 22.62 -16.34 12.72
C HIS A 283 21.10 -16.20 12.58
N GLN A 284 20.53 -15.12 13.11
CA GLN A 284 19.08 -14.93 13.13
C GLN A 284 18.55 -14.34 11.82
N ALA A 285 17.46 -14.93 11.31
CA ALA A 285 16.54 -14.32 10.35
C ALA A 285 15.15 -14.16 10.97
N VAL A 286 14.41 -13.17 10.49
CA VAL A 286 13.03 -12.89 10.93
C VAL A 286 12.13 -12.63 9.73
N MET A 287 10.84 -12.90 9.93
CA MET A 287 9.77 -12.46 9.05
C MET A 287 9.01 -11.33 9.75
N SER A 288 8.78 -10.21 9.05
CA SER A 288 7.93 -9.12 9.52
C SER A 288 6.80 -8.89 8.50
N ILE A 289 5.60 -8.58 9.01
CA ILE A 289 4.38 -8.46 8.20
C ILE A 289 3.69 -7.17 8.59
N ASP A 290 3.55 -6.24 7.65
CA ASP A 290 2.87 -4.94 7.86
C ASP A 290 3.32 -4.18 9.13
N GLY A 291 4.58 -4.37 9.56
CA GLY A 291 5.14 -3.76 10.76
C GLY A 291 4.70 -4.40 12.10
N HIS A 292 4.06 -5.57 12.09
CA HIS A 292 3.82 -6.36 13.30
C HIS A 292 5.12 -6.91 13.90
N ASP A 293 5.02 -7.41 15.13
CA ASP A 293 6.12 -8.05 15.83
C ASP A 293 6.77 -9.14 14.97
N PRO A 294 8.12 -9.13 14.84
CA PRO A 294 8.81 -10.05 13.97
C PRO A 294 8.73 -11.49 14.48
N VAL A 295 8.52 -12.42 13.55
CA VAL A 295 8.55 -13.86 13.80
C VAL A 295 9.95 -14.37 13.50
N VAL A 296 10.61 -14.99 14.49
CA VAL A 296 11.93 -15.59 14.30
C VAL A 296 11.82 -16.82 13.41
N LEU A 297 12.65 -16.87 12.37
CA LEU A 297 12.73 -17.98 11.43
C LEU A 297 13.83 -18.96 11.87
N GLN A 298 13.59 -20.25 11.68
CA GLN A 298 14.58 -21.30 11.85
C GLN A 298 15.14 -21.75 10.50
N ASP A 299 16.29 -22.40 10.52
CA ASP A 299 16.88 -23.00 9.32
C ASP A 299 15.91 -24.00 8.69
N GLY A 300 15.75 -23.88 7.37
CA GLY A 300 14.82 -24.70 6.60
C GLY A 300 13.38 -24.16 6.58
N ASP A 301 13.06 -23.11 7.35
CA ASP A 301 11.78 -22.43 7.23
C ASP A 301 11.63 -21.78 5.85
N ARG A 302 10.40 -21.73 5.36
CA ARG A 302 10.02 -21.11 4.08
C ARG A 302 8.88 -20.14 4.32
N VAL A 303 8.97 -18.96 3.73
CA VAL A 303 7.88 -17.99 3.68
C VAL A 303 7.28 -18.04 2.28
N ARG A 304 6.07 -18.59 2.15
CA ARG A 304 5.32 -18.61 0.90
C ARG A 304 4.40 -17.39 0.86
N VAL A 305 4.38 -16.68 -0.26
CA VAL A 305 3.59 -15.46 -0.46
C VAL A 305 2.85 -15.57 -1.79
N SER A 306 1.55 -15.28 -1.76
CA SER A 306 0.67 -15.29 -2.93
C SER A 306 -0.38 -14.17 -2.81
N ALA A 307 -1.17 -13.93 -3.85
CA ALA A 307 -2.33 -13.04 -3.72
C ALA A 307 -3.36 -13.63 -2.75
N SER A 308 -3.95 -12.79 -1.91
CA SER A 308 -5.05 -13.19 -1.03
C SER A 308 -6.37 -13.26 -1.77
N GLU A 309 -7.26 -14.14 -1.33
CA GLU A 309 -8.68 -14.15 -1.71
C GLU A 309 -9.44 -12.92 -1.15
N HIS A 310 -8.91 -12.31 -0.09
CA HIS A 310 -9.46 -11.09 0.47
C HIS A 310 -8.90 -9.85 -0.24
N ALA A 311 -9.72 -8.81 -0.29
CA ALA A 311 -9.33 -7.47 -0.72
C ALA A 311 -9.80 -6.45 0.30
N LEU A 312 -9.00 -5.42 0.52
CA LEU A 312 -9.37 -4.33 1.41
C LEU A 312 -10.18 -3.28 0.62
N LYS A 313 -11.41 -3.00 1.07
CA LYS A 313 -12.33 -2.09 0.40
C LYS A 313 -12.16 -0.67 0.94
N PHE A 314 -11.44 0.20 0.22
CA PHE A 314 -11.29 1.60 0.61
C PHE A 314 -12.45 2.43 0.13
N VAL A 315 -13.02 3.22 1.03
CA VAL A 315 -13.96 4.29 0.68
C VAL A 315 -13.16 5.49 0.16
N ILE A 316 -13.37 5.87 -1.08
CA ILE A 316 -12.70 7.01 -1.72
C ILE A 316 -13.71 8.03 -2.26
N PHE A 317 -13.32 9.30 -2.23
CA PHE A 317 -14.15 10.42 -2.69
C PHE A 317 -13.55 11.16 -3.89
N GLN A 318 -12.27 10.90 -4.17
CA GLN A 318 -11.46 11.62 -5.13
C GLN A 318 -11.56 11.03 -6.54
N ASP A 319 -11.12 11.81 -7.53
CA ASP A 319 -10.94 11.33 -8.91
C ASP A 319 -9.73 10.40 -9.05
N PRO A 320 -9.62 9.61 -10.15
CA PRO A 320 -8.53 8.65 -10.34
C PRO A 320 -7.10 9.23 -10.28
N GLY A 321 -6.92 10.55 -10.43
CA GLY A 321 -5.61 11.18 -10.30
C GLY A 321 -5.12 11.38 -8.86
N TYR A 322 -5.93 11.05 -7.85
CA TYR A 322 -5.62 11.36 -6.44
C TYR A 322 -4.31 10.74 -5.97
N PHE A 323 -4.03 9.50 -6.36
CA PHE A 323 -2.82 8.78 -5.99
C PHE A 323 -1.55 9.55 -6.41
N TYR A 324 -1.50 10.03 -7.65
CA TYR A 324 -0.35 10.78 -8.17
C TYR A 324 -0.20 12.16 -7.54
N ARG A 325 -1.31 12.81 -7.18
CA ARG A 325 -1.26 14.06 -6.40
C ARG A 325 -0.74 13.82 -4.99
N ASN A 326 -1.15 12.73 -4.36
CA ASN A 326 -0.66 12.35 -3.04
C ASN A 326 0.85 12.05 -3.06
N LEU A 327 1.36 11.40 -4.12
CA LEU A 327 2.81 11.20 -4.31
C LEU A 327 3.59 12.52 -4.36
N SER A 328 3.04 13.52 -5.05
CA SER A 328 3.68 14.84 -5.17
C SER A 328 3.72 15.55 -3.81
N LEU A 329 2.61 15.53 -3.07
CA LEU A 329 2.51 16.10 -1.73
C LEU A 329 3.45 15.43 -0.72
N TYR A 330 3.60 14.11 -0.78
CA TYR A 330 4.54 13.38 0.07
C TYR A 330 5.99 13.86 -0.13
N ARG A 331 6.40 14.10 -1.39
CA ARG A 331 7.75 14.60 -1.71
C ARG A 331 7.97 16.03 -1.20
N GLU A 332 6.93 16.85 -1.17
CA GLU A 332 6.98 18.23 -0.68
C GLU A 332 7.01 18.30 0.85
N GLN A 333 6.29 17.40 1.53
CA GLN A 333 6.14 17.38 2.98
C GLN A 333 7.18 16.51 3.72
N ASN A 334 8.18 15.97 3.00
CA ASN A 334 9.21 15.14 3.60
C ASN A 334 9.96 15.92 4.71
N PRO A 335 9.89 15.48 5.99
CA PRO A 335 10.42 16.24 7.14
C PRO A 335 11.91 16.59 7.03
N SER A 336 12.66 15.79 6.25
CA SER A 336 14.09 16.02 5.95
C SER A 336 14.37 17.34 5.23
N ARG A 337 13.37 17.97 4.60
CA ARG A 337 13.50 19.33 3.99
C ARG A 337 13.32 20.48 4.97
N ASN A 338 12.60 20.27 6.08
CA ASN A 338 12.28 21.34 7.05
C ASN A 338 13.15 21.30 8.32
N GLY A 339 14.15 20.40 8.39
CA GLY A 339 15.00 20.19 9.55
C GLY A 339 16.30 21.02 9.62
N PHE A 340 16.51 21.97 8.71
CA PHE A 340 17.59 22.95 8.79
C PHE A 340 17.05 24.35 8.50
N LYS A 341 16.47 25.00 9.51
CA LYS A 341 16.30 26.45 9.55
C LYS A 341 16.70 26.97 10.91
#